data_AF-A0A7S4UDM6-F1
#
_entry.id   AF-A0A7S4UDM6-F1
#
_cell.length_a   1.000
_cell.length_b   1.000
_cell.length_c   1.000
_cell.angle_alpha   90.00
_cell.angle_beta   90.00
_cell.angle_gamma   90.00
#
_symmetry.space_group_name_H-M   'P 1'
#
loop_
_entity.id
_entity.type
_entity.pdbx_description
1 polymer ?
#
loop_
_entity_poly.entity_id
_entity_poly.type
_entity_poly.pdbx_seq_one_letter_code
_entity_poly.pdbx_strand_id
1 'polypeptide(L)'
;GAAEFPTLSFSERLCVGLGRFLRDPLSEVLRLCNRDNDILRLRLVDEQNLLDQVKHRSKIDQLLSLWISACGVDVNALLGSNELEHALQYVSGLDPEKA
;
A
#
# COMPACT_ATOMS: atom_id res chain seq x y z
N GLY A 1 -8.61 -4.00 -6.79
CA GLY A 1 -9.77 -4.88 -6.50
C GLY A 1 -10.65 -5.14 -7.72
N ALA A 2 -11.46 -4.17 -8.15
CA ALA A 2 -12.43 -4.39 -9.24
C ALA A 2 -11.78 -4.73 -10.60
N ALA A 3 -10.67 -4.07 -10.95
CA ALA A 3 -9.92 -4.37 -12.18
C ALA A 3 -9.19 -5.72 -12.13
N GLU A 4 -8.74 -6.13 -10.94
CA GLU A 4 -7.99 -7.37 -10.71
C GLU A 4 -8.92 -8.60 -10.74
N PHE A 5 -10.14 -8.46 -10.21
CA PHE A 5 -11.15 -9.52 -10.17
C PHE A 5 -12.52 -8.98 -10.64
N PRO A 6 -12.71 -8.85 -11.97
CA PRO A 6 -13.91 -8.26 -12.54
C PRO A 6 -15.15 -9.15 -12.38
N THR A 7 -14.96 -10.47 -12.30
CA THR A 7 -16.05 -11.46 -12.21
C THR A 7 -16.53 -11.71 -10.78
N LEU A 8 -15.76 -11.31 -9.77
CA LEU A 8 -16.13 -11.49 -8.37
C LEU A 8 -17.10 -10.41 -7.90
N SER A 9 -17.98 -10.76 -6.97
CA SER A 9 -18.80 -9.80 -6.23
C SER A 9 -17.94 -8.93 -5.30
N PHE A 10 -18.53 -7.88 -4.73
CA PHE A 10 -17.84 -7.04 -3.74
C PHE A 10 -17.40 -7.86 -2.51
N SER A 11 -18.28 -8.70 -1.96
CA SER A 11 -18.00 -9.51 -0.78
C SER A 11 -16.88 -10.53 -1.03
N GLU A 12 -16.83 -11.15 -2.20
CA GLU A 12 -15.75 -12.08 -2.55
C GLU A 12 -14.40 -11.36 -2.67
N ARG A 13 -14.37 -10.17 -3.27
CA ARG A 13 -13.15 -9.34 -3.31
C ARG A 13 -12.70 -8.91 -1.92
N LEU A 14 -13.65 -8.64 -1.01
CA LEU A 14 -13.34 -8.33 0.38
C LEU A 14 -12.66 -9.52 1.06
N CYS A 15 -13.18 -10.74 0.87
CA CYS A 15 -12.55 -11.95 1.40
C CYS A 15 -11.13 -12.17 0.85
N VAL A 16 -10.89 -11.87 -0.44
CA VAL A 16 -9.54 -11.93 -1.02
C VAL A 16 -8.61 -10.93 -0.33
N GLY A 17 -9.05 -9.68 -0.14
CA GLY A 17 -8.27 -8.67 0.58
C GLY A 17 -7.96 -9.08 2.03
N LEU A 18 -8.93 -9.65 2.74
CA LEU A 18 -8.70 -10.20 4.09
C LEU A 18 -7.68 -11.34 4.10
N GLY A 19 -7.76 -12.26 3.14
CA GLY A 19 -6.80 -13.36 3.00
C GLY A 19 -5.38 -12.85 2.72
N ARG A 20 -5.24 -11.84 1.87
CA ARG A 20 -3.95 -11.20 1.59
C ARG A 20 -3.39 -10.47 2.81
N PHE A 21 -4.23 -9.71 3.50
CA PHE A 21 -3.85 -9.00 4.72
C PHE A 21 -3.34 -9.96 5.80
N LEU A 22 -3.96 -11.13 5.96
CA LEU A 22 -3.48 -12.16 6.91
C LEU A 22 -2.12 -12.76 6.52
N ARG A 23 -1.83 -12.85 5.22
CA ARG A 23 -0.56 -13.40 4.71
C ARG A 23 0.58 -12.39 4.80
N ASP A 24 0.32 -11.17 4.34
CA ASP A 24 1.29 -10.07 4.31
C ASP A 24 0.54 -8.73 4.48
N PRO A 25 0.43 -8.24 5.72
CA PRO A 25 -0.24 -6.97 6.01
C PRO A 25 0.44 -5.79 5.31
N LEU A 26 1.77 -5.80 5.18
CA LEU A 26 2.51 -4.68 4.62
C LEU A 26 2.21 -4.53 3.13
N SER A 27 2.27 -5.63 2.37
CA SER A 27 1.92 -5.61 0.95
C SER A 27 0.48 -5.16 0.71
N GLU A 28 -0.48 -5.64 1.51
CA GLU A 28 -1.89 -5.24 1.33
C GLU A 28 -2.13 -3.77 1.68
N VAL A 29 -1.46 -3.23 2.71
CA VAL A 29 -1.52 -1.80 3.03
C VAL A 29 -0.88 -0.96 1.91
N LEU A 30 0.25 -1.40 1.34
CA LEU A 30 0.93 -0.68 0.26
C LEU A 30 0.09 -0.56 -1.01
N ARG A 31 -0.83 -1.49 -1.27
CA ARG A 31 -1.81 -1.39 -2.38
C ARG A 31 -2.73 -0.18 -2.26
N LEU A 32 -2.90 0.38 -1.06
CA LEU A 32 -3.66 1.60 -0.81
C LEU A 32 -2.85 2.87 -1.09
N CYS A 33 -1.52 2.76 -1.24
CA CYS A 33 -0.62 3.85 -1.65
C CYS A 33 -0.66 4.04 -3.18
N ASN A 34 -1.87 4.29 -3.68
CA ASN A 34 -2.16 4.55 -5.09
C ASN A 34 -2.31 6.05 -5.37
N ARG A 35 -2.55 6.42 -6.63
CA ARG A 35 -2.71 7.83 -7.07
C ARG A 35 -3.89 8.53 -6.41
N ASP A 36 -4.92 7.79 -6.04
CA ASP A 36 -6.13 8.32 -5.39
C ASP A 36 -5.95 8.48 -3.87
N ASN A 37 -4.78 8.11 -3.33
CA ASN A 37 -4.43 8.18 -1.92
C ASN A 37 -5.42 7.43 -1.01
N ASP A 38 -5.87 6.25 -1.44
CA ASP A 38 -6.80 5.42 -0.66
C ASP A 38 -6.31 5.12 0.77
N ILE A 39 -4.99 5.11 0.98
CA ILE A 39 -4.37 4.97 2.31
C ILE A 39 -4.88 6.00 3.33
N LEU A 40 -5.26 7.20 2.90
CA LEU A 40 -5.80 8.25 3.78
C LEU A 40 -7.23 7.95 4.25
N ARG A 41 -7.93 7.02 3.59
CA ARG A 41 -9.29 6.60 3.95
C ARG A 41 -9.29 5.54 5.05
N LEU A 42 -8.13 4.91 5.33
CA LEU A 42 -7.99 4.09 6.52
C LEU A 42 -8.17 4.97 7.75
N ARG A 43 -9.16 4.65 8.58
CA ARG A 43 -9.33 5.30 9.88
C ARG A 43 -8.38 4.63 10.87
N LEU A 44 -7.23 5.25 11.10
CA LEU A 44 -6.24 4.80 12.09
C LEU A 44 -6.57 5.32 13.49
N VAL A 45 -7.07 6.56 13.55
CA VAL A 45 -7.52 7.25 14.77
C VAL A 45 -8.76 8.10 14.45
N ASP A 46 -9.59 8.38 15.44
CA ASP A 46 -10.86 9.09 15.23
C ASP A 46 -10.64 10.56 14.82
N GLU A 47 -9.58 11.19 15.31
CA GLU A 47 -9.23 12.59 15.05
C GLU A 47 -8.42 12.81 13.76
N GLN A 48 -8.17 11.75 12.96
CA GLN A 48 -7.35 11.83 11.74
C GLN A 48 -7.85 12.87 10.73
N ASN A 49 -9.16 13.12 10.70
CA ASN A 49 -9.79 14.12 9.83
C ASN A 49 -9.48 15.57 10.24
N LEU A 50 -8.98 15.80 11.47
CA LEU A 50 -8.54 17.12 11.92
C LEU A 50 -7.13 17.47 11.42
N LEU A 51 -6.40 16.49 10.88
CA LEU A 51 -5.07 16.68 10.35
C LEU A 51 -5.13 17.25 8.93
N ASP A 52 -4.18 18.14 8.64
CA ASP A 52 -3.83 18.51 7.27
C ASP A 52 -3.45 17.24 6.50
N GLN A 53 -4.25 16.92 5.47
CA GLN A 53 -4.12 15.68 4.71
C GLN A 53 -2.77 15.57 3.99
N VAL A 54 -2.15 16.70 3.61
CA VAL A 54 -0.83 16.71 2.98
C VAL A 54 0.25 16.30 4.00
N LYS A 55 0.19 16.87 5.21
CA LYS A 55 1.11 16.51 6.29
C LYS A 55 0.90 15.08 6.76
N HIS A 56 -0.36 14.65 6.84
CA HIS A 56 -0.71 13.29 7.19
C HIS A 56 -0.13 12.28 6.18
N ARG A 57 -0.33 12.53 4.88
CA ARG A 57 0.26 11.70 3.82
C ARG A 57 1.78 11.67 3.89
N SER A 58 2.42 12.84 4.05
CA SER A 58 3.88 12.93 4.17
C SER A 58 4.42 12.12 5.35
N LYS A 59 3.69 12.05 6.47
CA LYS A 59 4.07 11.21 7.62
C LYS A 59 3.90 9.72 7.35
N ILE A 60 2.86 9.32 6.63
CA ILE A 60 2.71 7.94 6.17
C ILE A 60 3.87 7.56 5.25
N ASP A 61 4.23 8.40 4.28
CA ASP A 61 5.32 8.11 3.34
C ASP A 61 6.68 7.97 4.07
N GLN A 62 6.96 8.83 5.06
CA GLN A 62 8.15 8.70 5.92
C GLN A 62 8.17 7.38 6.70
N LEU A 63 7.03 6.98 7.26
CA LEU A 63 6.88 5.73 7.99
C LEU A 63 7.13 4.53 7.05
N LEU A 64 6.45 4.50 5.90
CA LEU A 64 6.58 3.40 4.94
C LEU A 64 8.00 3.27 4.40
N SER A 65 8.67 4.37 4.09
CA SER A 65 10.07 4.34 3.64
C SER A 65 11.00 3.78 4.71
N LEU A 66 10.81 4.14 5.99
CA LEU A 66 11.56 3.57 7.10
C LEU A 66 11.34 2.06 7.21
N TRP A 67 10.09 1.61 7.18
CA TRP A 67 9.74 0.19 7.32
C TRP A 67 10.24 -0.66 6.16
N ILE A 68 10.05 -0.19 4.92
CA ILE A 68 10.49 -0.90 3.72
C ILE A 68 12.02 -0.98 3.68
N SER A 69 12.72 0.09 4.08
CA SER A 69 14.18 0.06 4.18
C SER A 69 14.67 -0.92 5.25
N ALA A 70 13.91 -1.10 6.34
CA ALA A 70 14.25 -2.04 7.41
C ALA A 70 13.95 -3.51 7.04
N CYS A 71 12.84 -3.78 6.35
CA CYS A 71 12.45 -5.13 5.92
C CYS A 71 13.19 -5.60 4.67
N GLY A 72 13.56 -4.67 3.78
CA GLY A 72 14.05 -4.98 2.45
C GLY A 72 12.94 -5.45 1.50
N VAL A 73 13.25 -5.48 0.20
CA VAL A 73 12.33 -5.94 -0.85
C VAL A 73 13.08 -6.92 -1.76
N ASP A 74 12.47 -8.07 -2.04
CA ASP A 74 13.00 -9.02 -3.03
C ASP A 74 12.60 -8.57 -4.44
N VAL A 75 13.57 -7.99 -5.16
CA VAL A 75 13.39 -7.50 -6.53
C VAL A 75 13.10 -8.62 -7.52
N ASN A 76 13.55 -9.85 -7.27
CA ASN A 76 13.25 -10.96 -8.18
C ASN A 76 11.80 -11.43 -8.01
N ALA A 77 11.26 -11.35 -6.79
CA ALA A 77 9.84 -11.64 -6.53
C ALA A 77 8.91 -10.61 -7.19
N LEU A 78 9.36 -9.35 -7.34
CA LEU A 78 8.63 -8.29 -8.03
C LEU A 78 8.43 -8.57 -9.52
N LEU A 79 9.45 -9.12 -10.20
CA LEU A 79 9.36 -9.45 -11.63
C LEU A 79 8.26 -10.47 -11.96
N GLY A 80 7.85 -11.28 -10.97
CA GLY A 80 6.81 -12.30 -11.13
C GLY A 80 5.43 -11.91 -10.60
N SER A 81 5.30 -10.79 -9.87
CA SER A 81 4.02 -10.42 -9.24
C SER A 81 3.87 -8.90 -9.02
N ASN A 82 2.75 -8.35 -9.51
CA ASN A 82 2.40 -6.94 -9.37
C ASN A 82 2.10 -6.51 -7.92
N GLU A 83 2.09 -7.44 -6.96
CA GLU A 83 1.57 -7.22 -5.61
C GLU A 83 2.49 -6.31 -4.77
N LEU A 84 3.79 -6.28 -5.08
CA LEU A 84 4.80 -5.54 -4.33
C LEU A 84 5.32 -4.29 -5.07
N GLU A 85 4.85 -3.99 -6.28
CA GLU A 85 5.31 -2.83 -7.05
C GLU A 85 5.16 -1.51 -6.27
N HIS A 86 4.09 -1.39 -5.49
CA HIS A 86 3.85 -0.23 -4.63
C HIS A 86 4.91 -0.04 -3.52
N ALA A 87 5.73 -1.05 -3.22
CA ALA A 87 6.83 -0.95 -2.27
C ALA A 87 8.05 -0.23 -2.87
N LEU A 88 8.25 -0.31 -4.20
CA LEU A 88 9.44 0.23 -4.86
C LEU A 88 9.55 1.75 -4.68
N GLN A 89 8.43 2.48 -4.71
CA GLN A 89 8.39 3.93 -4.50
C GLN A 89 8.86 4.40 -3.11
N TYR A 90 9.07 3.46 -2.18
CA TYR A 90 9.47 3.72 -0.80
C TYR A 90 10.85 3.18 -0.45
N VAL A 91 11.47 2.44 -1.38
CA VAL A 91 12.88 2.00 -1.25
C VAL A 91 13.76 3.25 -1.30
N SER A 92 14.71 3.33 -0.36
CA SER A 92 15.62 4.47 -0.26
C SER A 92 16.33 4.75 -1.60
N GLY A 93 16.12 5.94 -2.17
CA GLY A 93 16.73 6.37 -3.43
C GLY A 93 15.92 6.06 -4.69
N LEU A 94 14.78 5.38 -4.57
CA LEU A 94 13.79 5.24 -5.64
C LEU A 94 12.67 6.25 -5.43
N ASP A 95 12.53 7.17 -6.37
CA ASP A 95 11.36 8.06 -6.46
C ASP A 95 10.24 7.33 -7.23
N PRO A 96 8.96 7.74 -7.11
CA PRO A 96 7.84 7.11 -7.83
C PRO A 96 7.99 7.08 -9.36
N GLU A 97 8.83 7.94 -9.94
CA GLU A 97 9.13 7.96 -11.37
C GLU A 97 10.24 6.98 -11.79
N LYS A 98 11.02 6.47 -10.82
CA LYS A 98 12.11 5.52 -11.02
C LYS A 98 11.77 4.11 -10.54
N ALA A 99 10.74 4.01 -9.70
CA ALA A 99 10.18 2.78 -9.16
C ALA A 99 9.42 1.98 -10.22
#